data_AF-A0A975IV29-F1
#
_entry.id   AF-A0A975IV29-F1
#
_cell.length_a   1.000
_cell.length_b   1.000
_cell.length_c   1.000
_cell.angle_alpha   90.00
_cell.angle_beta   90.00
_cell.angle_gamma   90.00
#
_symmetry.space_group_name_H-M   'P 1'
#
loop_
_entity.id
_entity.type
_entity.pdbx_description
1 polymer ?
#
loop_
_entity_poly.entity_id
_entity_poly.type
_entity_poly.pdbx_seq_one_letter_code
_entity_poly.pdbx_strand_id
1 'polypeptide(L)'
;MEKACFGMKKLVAGWPASRFRDSNRWFARLVLALICGLTAITAMPHDAARYQVITSVKGGYSDQQLYRDITSSVQAGRDYYSAAAALQRTHGYPTAPAVVFREPFEALLLASLRTDGLRWGLLLGLGAAAFLLLRKALDQLDLSLGTRLLVMVMAATGFANLATPSAPYVHEIWGGMLLTLSLAAYRRDAWIASVALGFCACLFREIAAPYLLVMFLAAAVERNWRECAAWFIAAALFVAVMAVHLVLASRQHLPGDGISPGWLRFGGWPFVITMALRNLLFTHLPLWGVSLGVSLCFLGMAGVHHPWMARVAATVMTFALIFAVAGRQATYYWGILYAPLLPLGLAFAPPALFDLVRAALGRPGPAELGPVVTNAPSPEIG
;
A
#
# COMPACT_ATOMS: atom_id res chain seq x y z
N MET A 1 -4.84 18.01 -36.02
CA MET A 1 -5.25 17.89 -34.59
C MET A 1 -6.31 16.82 -34.34
N GLU A 2 -7.26 16.57 -35.25
CA GLU A 2 -8.18 15.40 -35.17
C GLU A 2 -7.45 14.06 -35.07
N LYS A 3 -6.31 13.89 -35.76
CA LYS A 3 -5.49 12.66 -35.68
C LYS A 3 -4.97 12.35 -34.26
N ALA A 4 -4.65 13.37 -33.45
CA ALA A 4 -4.20 13.18 -32.06
C ALA A 4 -5.38 12.78 -31.15
N CYS A 5 -6.57 13.35 -31.37
CA CYS A 5 -7.78 12.98 -30.64
C CYS A 5 -8.29 11.57 -31.04
N PHE A 6 -8.10 11.16 -32.30
CA PHE A 6 -8.45 9.85 -32.83
C PHE A 6 -7.53 8.73 -32.34
N GLY A 7 -6.22 8.97 -32.27
CA GLY A 7 -5.25 8.03 -31.69
C GLY A 7 -5.50 7.76 -30.20
N MET A 8 -5.94 8.78 -29.46
CA MET A 8 -6.17 8.68 -28.02
C MET A 8 -7.51 8.01 -27.66
N LYS A 9 -8.56 8.14 -28.48
CA LYS A 9 -9.80 7.35 -28.32
C LYS A 9 -9.55 5.85 -28.44
N LYS A 10 -8.67 5.40 -29.34
CA LYS A 10 -8.24 4.00 -29.43
C LYS A 10 -7.43 3.56 -28.20
N LEU A 11 -6.62 4.45 -27.64
CA LEU A 11 -5.83 4.20 -26.42
C LEU A 11 -6.68 4.06 -25.16
N VAL A 12 -7.92 4.57 -25.11
CA VAL A 12 -8.79 4.50 -23.91
C VAL A 12 -9.95 3.51 -24.09
N ALA A 13 -10.17 2.97 -25.30
CA ALA A 13 -11.29 2.07 -25.61
C ALA A 13 -11.33 0.76 -24.79
N GLY A 14 -10.22 0.39 -24.12
CA GLY A 14 -10.14 -0.78 -23.24
C GLY A 14 -10.34 -0.50 -21.74
N TRP A 15 -10.57 0.77 -21.35
CA TRP A 15 -10.74 1.19 -19.96
C TRP A 15 -12.21 1.50 -19.63
N PRO A 16 -12.66 1.22 -18.40
CA PRO A 16 -13.96 1.66 -17.93
C PRO A 16 -14.05 3.20 -17.89
N ALA A 17 -15.27 3.73 -17.98
CA ALA A 17 -15.51 5.16 -17.86
C ALA A 17 -15.00 5.68 -16.49
N SER A 18 -14.26 6.79 -16.52
CA SER A 18 -13.75 7.43 -15.30
C SER A 18 -14.86 8.20 -14.58
N ARG A 19 -14.79 8.26 -13.24
CA ARG A 19 -15.63 9.14 -12.39
C ARG A 19 -15.52 10.62 -12.76
N PHE A 20 -14.42 11.00 -13.41
CA PHE A 20 -14.15 12.39 -13.75
C PHE A 20 -14.77 12.83 -15.09
N ARG A 21 -15.49 11.94 -15.79
CA ARG A 21 -16.08 12.20 -17.12
C ARG A 21 -16.88 13.51 -17.20
N ASP A 22 -17.61 13.81 -16.14
CA ASP A 22 -18.52 14.97 -16.05
C ASP A 22 -18.01 16.04 -15.07
N SER A 23 -16.69 16.06 -14.82
CA SER A 23 -16.06 17.06 -13.94
C SER A 23 -16.21 18.47 -14.50
N ASN A 24 -16.48 19.44 -13.62
CA ASN A 24 -16.43 20.84 -14.01
C ASN A 24 -14.97 21.32 -14.22
N ARG A 25 -14.80 22.39 -15.00
CA ARG A 25 -13.49 22.95 -15.37
C ARG A 25 -12.62 23.37 -14.19
N TRP A 26 -13.22 23.87 -13.10
CA TRP A 26 -12.48 24.39 -11.96
C TRP A 26 -11.94 23.27 -11.08
N PHE A 27 -12.77 22.27 -10.82
CA PHE A 27 -12.34 21.04 -10.14
C PHE A 27 -11.21 20.37 -10.91
N ALA A 28 -11.35 20.24 -12.24
CA ALA A 28 -10.32 19.64 -13.06
C ALA A 28 -8.98 20.40 -13.01
N ARG A 29 -9.02 21.74 -13.10
CA ARG A 29 -7.83 22.59 -12.95
C ARG A 29 -7.20 22.45 -11.57
N LEU A 30 -8.00 22.40 -10.51
CA LEU A 30 -7.52 22.25 -9.14
C LEU A 30 -6.77 20.91 -8.95
N VAL A 31 -7.35 19.80 -9.42
CA VAL A 31 -6.72 18.48 -9.32
C VAL A 31 -5.40 18.43 -10.11
N LEU A 32 -5.40 18.96 -11.35
CA LEU A 32 -4.17 19.02 -12.16
C LEU A 32 -3.11 19.93 -11.53
N ALA A 33 -3.51 21.09 -11.00
CA ALA A 33 -2.61 22.00 -10.28
C ALA A 33 -2.02 21.35 -9.02
N LEU A 34 -2.81 20.56 -8.29
CA LEU A 34 -2.34 19.80 -7.13
C LEU A 34 -1.26 18.78 -7.53
N ILE A 35 -1.49 18.01 -8.59
CA ILE A 35 -0.50 17.03 -9.10
C ILE A 35 0.80 17.74 -9.51
N CYS A 36 0.70 18.85 -10.24
CA CYS A 36 1.85 19.66 -10.61
C CYS A 36 2.57 20.23 -9.38
N GLY A 37 1.83 20.74 -8.40
CA GLY A 37 2.37 21.30 -7.16
C GLY A 37 3.10 20.26 -6.31
N LEU A 38 2.49 19.09 -6.10
CA LEU A 38 3.11 17.96 -5.38
C LEU A 38 4.41 17.50 -6.08
N THR A 39 4.38 17.39 -7.40
CA THR A 39 5.57 17.06 -8.21
C THR A 39 6.66 18.12 -8.08
N ALA A 40 6.31 19.41 -8.20
CA ALA A 40 7.25 20.51 -8.07
C ALA A 40 7.90 20.58 -6.68
N ILE A 41 7.12 20.41 -5.60
CA ILE A 41 7.63 20.41 -4.22
C ILE A 41 8.70 19.33 -4.03
N THR A 42 8.56 18.18 -4.68
CA THR A 42 9.57 17.09 -4.59
C THR A 42 10.78 17.27 -5.48
N ALA A 43 10.65 18.09 -6.53
CA ALA A 43 11.76 18.44 -7.43
C ALA A 43 12.66 19.53 -6.85
N MET A 44 12.19 20.29 -5.86
CA MET A 44 12.99 21.30 -5.18
C MET A 44 14.18 20.65 -4.45
N PRO A 45 15.38 21.27 -4.47
CA PRO A 45 16.52 20.80 -3.69
C PRO A 45 16.13 20.76 -2.21
N HIS A 46 16.05 19.56 -1.65
CA HIS A 46 15.92 19.37 -0.21
C HIS A 46 17.30 19.08 0.34
N ASP A 47 17.62 19.58 1.54
CA ASP A 47 18.86 19.23 2.24
C ASP A 47 19.07 17.71 2.19
N ALA A 48 20.12 17.26 1.49
CA ALA A 48 20.44 15.84 1.34
C ALA A 48 20.62 15.14 2.71
N ALA A 49 20.96 15.91 3.75
CA ALA A 49 21.00 15.47 5.13
C ALA A 49 19.64 14.97 5.67
N ARG A 50 18.50 15.44 5.13
CA ARG A 50 17.16 15.02 5.54
C ARG A 50 16.80 13.60 5.11
N TYR A 51 17.54 13.00 4.18
CA TYR A 51 17.30 11.65 3.65
C TYR A 51 18.46 10.69 3.89
N GLN A 52 19.45 11.06 4.72
CA GLN A 52 20.48 10.10 5.11
C GLN A 52 19.81 8.97 5.88
N VAL A 53 19.82 7.79 5.26
CA VAL A 53 19.48 6.53 5.90
C VAL A 53 20.52 6.32 6.99
N ILE A 54 20.15 6.55 8.25
CA ILE A 54 21.01 6.23 9.39
C ILE A 54 21.07 4.71 9.48
N THR A 55 21.98 4.09 8.72
CA THR A 55 22.40 2.72 8.90
C THR A 55 23.59 2.70 9.84
N SER A 56 23.31 2.46 11.12
CA SER A 56 23.98 1.39 11.87
C SER A 56 23.62 1.52 13.33
N VAL A 57 22.99 0.46 13.83
CA VAL A 57 23.23 0.03 15.20
C VAL A 57 24.67 -0.52 15.22
N LYS A 58 25.35 -0.36 16.35
CA LYS A 58 26.77 -0.63 16.59
C LYS A 58 27.30 -1.83 15.77
N GLY A 59 28.30 -1.61 14.91
CA GLY A 59 29.03 -2.69 14.22
C GLY A 59 28.39 -3.27 12.95
N GLY A 60 27.40 -2.63 12.35
CA GLY A 60 26.81 -3.08 11.07
C GLY A 60 25.79 -4.21 11.20
N TYR A 61 25.32 -4.47 12.42
CA TYR A 61 24.25 -5.42 12.69
C TYR A 61 22.89 -4.84 12.26
N SER A 62 22.15 -5.60 11.46
CA SER A 62 20.91 -5.16 10.81
C SER A 62 19.65 -5.67 11.53
N ASP A 63 18.53 -4.98 11.37
CA ASP A 63 17.22 -5.40 11.90
C ASP A 63 16.86 -6.82 11.44
N GLN A 64 17.22 -7.17 10.20
CA GLN A 64 16.97 -8.50 9.64
C GLN A 64 17.79 -9.60 10.32
N GLN A 65 19.03 -9.30 10.72
CA GLN A 65 19.84 -10.20 11.53
C GLN A 65 19.26 -10.32 12.94
N LEU A 66 18.84 -9.20 13.54
CA LEU A 66 18.15 -9.20 14.85
C LEU A 66 16.95 -10.15 14.85
N TYR A 67 16.06 -10.04 13.86
CA TYR A 67 14.85 -10.87 13.81
C TYR A 67 15.14 -12.34 13.51
N ARG A 68 16.17 -12.63 12.70
CA ARG A 68 16.65 -14.00 12.48
C ARG A 68 17.21 -14.63 13.77
N ASP A 69 18.00 -13.88 14.53
CA ASP A 69 18.63 -14.38 15.76
C ASP A 69 17.62 -14.53 16.90
N ILE A 70 16.62 -13.64 16.96
CA ILE A 70 15.46 -13.79 17.86
C ILE A 70 14.69 -15.07 17.51
N THR A 71 14.39 -15.29 16.22
CA THR A 71 13.70 -16.49 15.75
C THR A 71 14.48 -17.76 16.11
N SER A 72 15.80 -17.74 15.92
CA SER A 72 16.68 -18.87 16.25
C SER A 72 16.71 -19.15 17.77
N SER A 73 16.73 -18.10 18.59
CA SER A 73 16.66 -18.20 20.05
C SER A 73 15.35 -18.79 20.54
N VAL A 74 14.23 -18.37 19.95
CA VAL A 74 12.89 -18.90 20.24
C VAL A 74 12.77 -20.37 19.79
N GLN A 75 13.31 -20.70 18.61
CA GLN A 75 13.38 -22.08 18.12
C GLN A 75 14.19 -23.00 19.05
N ALA A 76 15.22 -22.46 19.71
CA ALA A 76 15.98 -23.16 20.75
C ALA A 76 15.25 -23.26 22.11
N GLY A 77 14.00 -22.80 22.20
CA GLY A 77 13.14 -22.92 23.38
C GLY A 77 13.18 -21.73 24.34
N ARG A 78 13.82 -20.61 23.98
CA ARG A 78 13.78 -19.40 24.82
C ARG A 78 12.45 -18.65 24.67
N ASP A 79 12.02 -17.99 25.73
CA ASP A 79 10.89 -17.06 25.69
C ASP A 79 11.20 -15.87 24.76
N TYR A 80 10.21 -15.44 23.97
CA TYR A 80 10.36 -14.37 22.98
C TYR A 80 10.87 -13.06 23.59
N TYR A 81 10.24 -12.61 24.68
CA TYR A 81 10.55 -11.29 25.26
C TYR A 81 11.96 -11.28 25.85
N SER A 82 12.35 -12.35 26.53
CA SER A 82 13.69 -12.49 27.07
C SER A 82 14.77 -12.53 25.98
N ALA A 83 14.52 -13.25 24.88
CA ALA A 83 15.44 -13.35 23.74
C ALA A 83 15.57 -12.01 23.01
N ALA A 84 14.44 -11.36 22.71
CA ALA A 84 14.41 -10.05 22.06
C ALA A 84 15.15 -9.00 22.89
N ALA A 85 14.90 -8.94 24.20
CA ALA A 85 15.53 -7.95 25.07
C ALA A 85 17.05 -8.16 25.19
N ALA A 86 17.48 -9.42 25.31
CA ALA A 86 18.90 -9.75 25.38
C ALA A 86 19.65 -9.37 24.09
N LEU A 87 19.11 -9.73 22.92
CA LEU A 87 19.71 -9.42 21.63
C LEU A 87 19.69 -7.92 21.32
N GLN A 88 18.57 -7.24 21.61
CA GLN A 88 18.48 -5.78 21.47
C GLN A 88 19.56 -5.08 22.28
N ARG A 89 19.73 -5.42 23.58
CA ARG A 89 20.80 -4.84 24.41
C ARG A 89 22.19 -5.15 23.88
N THR A 90 22.44 -6.41 23.53
CA THR A 90 23.75 -6.88 23.05
C THR A 90 24.20 -6.07 21.84
N HIS A 91 23.27 -5.75 20.94
CA HIS A 91 23.58 -4.99 19.74
C HIS A 91 23.39 -3.48 19.90
N GLY A 92 22.80 -2.99 20.99
CA GLY A 92 22.61 -1.55 21.24
C GLY A 92 21.31 -0.98 20.66
N TYR A 93 20.32 -1.83 20.41
CA TYR A 93 18.94 -1.40 20.16
C TYR A 93 18.27 -0.93 21.46
N PRO A 94 17.33 0.03 21.36
CA PRO A 94 16.54 0.47 22.49
C PRO A 94 15.56 -0.63 22.94
N THR A 95 15.32 -0.72 24.25
CA THR A 95 14.28 -1.60 24.85
C THR A 95 13.12 -0.81 25.46
N ALA A 96 13.11 0.52 25.28
CA ALA A 96 12.02 1.39 25.68
C ALA A 96 11.66 2.39 24.57
N PRO A 97 10.39 2.83 24.47
CA PRO A 97 9.22 2.27 25.14
C PRO A 97 8.86 0.87 24.61
N ALA A 98 7.93 0.16 25.25
CA ALA A 98 7.59 -1.24 24.94
C ALA A 98 7.30 -1.54 23.45
N VAL A 99 6.86 -0.55 22.67
CA VAL A 99 6.62 -0.64 21.21
C VAL A 99 7.87 -0.88 20.37
N VAL A 100 9.08 -0.84 20.94
CA VAL A 100 10.32 -1.20 20.23
C VAL A 100 10.47 -2.71 20.05
N PHE A 101 9.78 -3.50 20.87
CA PHE A 101 9.63 -4.92 20.66
C PHE A 101 8.63 -5.16 19.53
N ARG A 102 8.99 -6.01 18.59
CA ARG A 102 8.09 -6.42 17.51
C ARG A 102 7.07 -7.42 18.03
N GLU A 103 6.02 -7.61 17.27
CA GLU A 103 5.00 -8.60 17.57
C GLU A 103 5.63 -10.00 17.58
N PRO A 104 5.30 -10.84 18.58
CA PRO A 104 5.92 -12.15 18.71
C PRO A 104 5.47 -13.14 17.64
N PHE A 105 4.33 -12.88 16.97
CA PHE A 105 3.68 -13.85 16.10
C PHE A 105 4.60 -14.33 14.96
N GLU A 106 5.31 -13.42 14.28
CA GLU A 106 6.23 -13.80 13.22
C GLU A 106 7.35 -14.70 13.74
N ALA A 107 8.04 -14.29 14.81
CA ALA A 107 9.15 -15.06 15.37
C ALA A 107 8.69 -16.45 15.83
N LEU A 108 7.52 -16.54 16.47
CA LEU A 108 6.91 -17.81 16.90
C LEU A 108 6.56 -18.70 15.71
N LEU A 109 5.94 -18.14 14.67
CA LEU A 109 5.62 -18.87 13.43
C LEU A 109 6.88 -19.38 12.75
N LEU A 110 7.87 -18.51 12.50
CA LEU A 110 9.10 -18.88 11.83
C LEU A 110 9.94 -19.88 12.63
N ALA A 111 9.92 -19.80 13.96
CA ALA A 111 10.54 -20.79 14.83
C ALA A 111 9.86 -22.17 14.70
N SER A 112 8.53 -22.20 14.57
CA SER A 112 7.75 -23.45 14.40
C SER A 112 8.01 -24.16 13.07
N LEU A 113 8.36 -23.42 12.01
CA LEU A 113 8.65 -23.97 10.68
C LEU A 113 10.01 -24.68 10.63
N ARG A 114 10.89 -24.45 11.62
CA ARG A 114 12.20 -25.08 11.86
C ARG A 114 13.27 -24.93 10.77
N THR A 115 12.93 -24.82 9.50
CA THR A 115 13.86 -24.74 8.36
C THR A 115 13.60 -23.50 7.50
N ASP A 116 14.67 -22.96 6.91
CA ASP A 116 14.54 -21.81 6.00
C ASP A 116 13.72 -22.14 4.75
N GLY A 117 13.79 -23.38 4.25
CA GLY A 117 12.97 -23.81 3.12
C GLY A 117 11.46 -23.71 3.38
N LEU A 118 11.00 -24.06 4.59
CA LEU A 118 9.59 -23.94 4.97
C LEU A 118 9.19 -22.47 5.19
N ARG A 119 10.07 -21.64 5.77
CA ARG A 119 9.85 -20.19 5.92
C ARG A 119 9.65 -19.51 4.57
N TRP A 120 10.55 -19.79 3.63
CA TRP A 120 10.47 -19.30 2.26
C TRP A 120 9.27 -19.85 1.51
N GLY A 121 9.02 -21.16 1.59
CA GLY A 121 7.88 -21.80 0.95
C GLY A 121 6.54 -21.19 1.39
N LEU A 122 6.38 -20.93 2.70
CA LEU A 122 5.19 -20.28 3.22
C LEU A 122 5.05 -18.84 2.73
N LEU A 123 6.13 -18.04 2.78
CA LEU A 123 6.10 -16.65 2.34
C LEU A 123 5.82 -16.52 0.84
N LEU A 124 6.50 -17.33 0.01
CA LEU A 124 6.31 -17.33 -1.44
C LEU A 124 4.93 -17.88 -1.82
N GLY A 125 4.42 -18.88 -1.10
CA GLY A 125 3.06 -19.38 -1.27
C GLY A 125 2.01 -18.32 -0.94
N LEU A 126 2.22 -17.55 0.14
CA LEU A 126 1.38 -16.40 0.51
C LEU A 126 1.43 -15.31 -0.58
N GLY A 127 2.63 -14.97 -1.07
CA GLY A 127 2.81 -14.01 -2.16
C GLY A 127 2.12 -14.45 -3.45
N ALA A 128 2.26 -15.72 -3.83
CA ALA A 128 1.58 -16.30 -4.99
C ALA A 128 0.06 -16.27 -4.83
N ALA A 129 -0.46 -16.65 -3.65
CA ALA A 129 -1.88 -16.59 -3.34
C ALA A 129 -2.42 -15.15 -3.45
N ALA A 130 -1.71 -14.18 -2.88
CA ALA A 130 -2.06 -12.76 -2.96
C ALA A 130 -2.08 -12.27 -4.41
N PHE A 131 -1.09 -12.62 -5.22
CA PHE A 131 -1.01 -12.24 -6.63
C PHE A 131 -2.13 -12.87 -7.47
N LEU A 132 -2.38 -14.18 -7.31
CA LEU A 132 -3.41 -14.91 -8.05
C LEU A 132 -4.83 -14.47 -7.65
N LEU A 133 -5.08 -14.23 -6.36
CA LEU A 133 -6.36 -13.70 -5.91
C LEU A 133 -6.54 -12.25 -6.30
N LEU A 134 -5.48 -11.43 -6.35
CA LEU A 134 -5.56 -10.08 -6.87
C LEU A 134 -5.98 -10.10 -8.34
N ARG A 135 -5.37 -10.97 -9.16
CA ARG A 135 -5.82 -11.21 -10.54
C ARG A 135 -7.31 -11.55 -10.60
N LYS A 136 -7.80 -12.42 -9.72
CA LYS A 136 -9.23 -12.80 -9.62
C LYS A 136 -10.10 -11.64 -9.13
N ALA A 137 -9.59 -10.78 -8.26
CA ALA A 137 -10.31 -9.60 -7.80
C ALA A 137 -10.56 -8.61 -8.94
N LEU A 138 -9.66 -8.54 -9.93
CA LEU A 138 -9.84 -7.70 -11.12
C LEU A 138 -10.99 -8.15 -12.03
N ASP A 139 -11.49 -9.39 -11.89
CA ASP A 139 -12.68 -9.84 -12.62
C ASP A 139 -13.93 -9.02 -12.23
N GLN A 140 -13.89 -8.32 -11.09
CA GLN A 140 -14.96 -7.42 -10.66
C GLN A 140 -15.02 -6.11 -11.46
N LEU A 141 -13.99 -5.77 -12.24
CA LEU A 141 -13.84 -4.46 -12.90
C LEU A 141 -14.11 -4.47 -14.40
N ASP A 142 -14.58 -5.59 -14.97
CA ASP A 142 -14.86 -5.78 -16.41
C ASP A 142 -13.77 -5.20 -17.33
N LEU A 143 -12.51 -5.57 -17.05
CA LEU A 143 -11.34 -5.03 -17.74
C LEU A 143 -11.02 -5.81 -19.02
N SER A 144 -10.60 -5.08 -20.05
CA SER A 144 -9.94 -5.68 -21.21
C SER A 144 -8.70 -6.49 -20.79
N LEU A 145 -8.32 -7.49 -21.59
CA LEU A 145 -7.14 -8.31 -21.31
C LEU A 145 -5.87 -7.46 -21.19
N GLY A 146 -5.70 -6.47 -22.08
CA GLY A 146 -4.54 -5.57 -22.06
C GLY A 146 -4.45 -4.76 -20.77
N THR A 147 -5.56 -4.12 -20.35
CA THR A 147 -5.60 -3.36 -19.09
C THR A 147 -5.36 -4.26 -17.88
N ARG A 148 -5.94 -5.47 -17.88
CA ARG A 148 -5.71 -6.46 -16.83
C ARG A 148 -4.23 -6.85 -16.71
N LEU A 149 -3.59 -7.17 -17.84
CA LEU A 149 -2.16 -7.50 -17.86
C LEU A 149 -1.31 -6.33 -17.36
N LEU A 150 -1.63 -5.09 -17.77
CA LEU A 150 -0.96 -3.89 -17.28
C LEU A 150 -1.08 -3.77 -15.75
N VAL A 151 -2.28 -3.92 -15.20
CA VAL A 151 -2.50 -3.88 -13.73
C VAL A 151 -1.69 -4.97 -13.03
N MET A 152 -1.63 -6.18 -13.59
CA MET A 152 -0.84 -7.28 -13.01
C MET A 152 0.67 -7.04 -13.06
N VAL A 153 1.19 -6.47 -14.16
CA VAL A 153 2.59 -6.05 -14.26
C VAL A 153 2.90 -4.96 -13.24
N MET A 154 2.01 -3.97 -13.11
CA MET A 154 2.13 -2.92 -12.09
C MET A 154 2.12 -3.51 -10.68
N ALA A 155 1.23 -4.45 -10.37
CA ALA A 155 1.20 -5.13 -9.08
C ALA A 155 2.54 -5.83 -8.80
N ALA A 156 3.07 -6.57 -9.78
CA ALA A 156 4.28 -7.38 -9.66
C ALA A 156 5.50 -6.56 -9.19
N THR A 157 5.59 -5.27 -9.53
CA THR A 157 6.69 -4.41 -9.08
C THR A 157 6.69 -4.19 -7.56
N GLY A 158 5.54 -4.27 -6.89
CA GLY A 158 5.45 -4.24 -5.42
C GLY A 158 5.75 -5.60 -4.78
N PHE A 159 5.37 -6.68 -5.45
CA PHE A 159 5.71 -8.06 -5.04
C PHE A 159 7.21 -8.35 -5.12
N ALA A 160 7.98 -7.57 -5.88
CA ALA A 160 9.44 -7.71 -5.99
C ALA A 160 10.18 -7.68 -4.63
N ASN A 161 9.58 -7.11 -3.57
CA ASN A 161 10.14 -7.18 -2.22
C ASN A 161 10.32 -8.62 -1.70
N LEU A 162 9.54 -9.59 -2.20
CA LEU A 162 9.69 -11.02 -1.89
C LEU A 162 11.06 -11.57 -2.33
N ALA A 163 11.74 -10.93 -3.28
CA ALA A 163 13.08 -11.34 -3.72
C ALA A 163 14.22 -10.86 -2.79
N THR A 164 13.89 -10.15 -1.69
CA THR A 164 14.90 -9.69 -0.72
C THR A 164 15.53 -10.90 -0.01
N PRO A 165 16.86 -11.04 0.10
CA PRO A 165 17.51 -12.26 0.65
C PRO A 165 17.10 -12.68 2.06
N SER A 166 16.49 -11.78 2.83
CA SER A 166 16.04 -11.95 4.20
C SER A 166 14.52 -11.80 4.35
N ALA A 167 13.78 -11.86 3.24
CA ALA A 167 12.35 -11.54 3.20
C ALA A 167 11.50 -12.25 4.26
N PRO A 168 11.74 -13.53 4.64
CA PRO A 168 11.01 -14.17 5.72
C PRO A 168 11.10 -13.48 7.07
N TYR A 169 12.14 -12.67 7.32
CA TYR A 169 12.38 -11.97 8.58
C TYR A 169 12.05 -10.47 8.48
N VAL A 170 11.23 -10.08 7.49
CA VAL A 170 10.80 -8.69 7.30
C VAL A 170 9.28 -8.61 7.49
N HIS A 171 8.88 -8.13 8.65
CA HIS A 171 7.48 -7.97 9.08
C HIS A 171 6.58 -7.30 8.04
N GLU A 172 7.08 -6.24 7.40
CA GLU A 172 6.29 -5.50 6.40
C GLU A 172 5.97 -6.30 5.16
N ILE A 173 6.81 -7.29 4.78
CA ILE A 173 6.52 -8.14 3.62
C ILE A 173 5.32 -9.04 3.95
N TRP A 174 5.32 -9.71 5.11
CA TRP A 174 4.19 -10.51 5.55
C TRP A 174 2.92 -9.67 5.66
N GLY A 175 3.00 -8.52 6.34
CA GLY A 175 1.89 -7.58 6.47
C GLY A 175 1.37 -7.14 5.10
N GLY A 176 2.24 -6.72 4.18
CA GLY A 176 1.84 -6.24 2.86
C GLY A 176 1.20 -7.32 1.99
N MET A 177 1.71 -8.56 2.05
CA MET A 177 1.09 -9.69 1.33
C MET A 177 -0.27 -10.04 1.92
N LEU A 178 -0.41 -10.06 3.26
CA LEU A 178 -1.69 -10.34 3.93
C LEU A 178 -2.73 -9.25 3.69
N LEU A 179 -2.34 -7.96 3.69
CA LEU A 179 -3.23 -6.85 3.34
C LEU A 179 -3.70 -6.93 1.88
N THR A 180 -2.78 -7.23 0.97
CA THR A 180 -3.09 -7.42 -0.44
C THR A 180 -4.03 -8.60 -0.65
N LEU A 181 -3.75 -9.73 -0.01
CA LEU A 181 -4.57 -10.94 -0.02
C LEU A 181 -5.95 -10.68 0.60
N SER A 182 -6.01 -9.94 1.70
CA SER A 182 -7.25 -9.53 2.37
C SER A 182 -8.16 -8.74 1.44
N LEU A 183 -7.63 -7.71 0.76
CA LEU A 183 -8.38 -6.93 -0.21
C LEU A 183 -8.76 -7.76 -1.44
N ALA A 184 -7.87 -8.62 -1.91
CA ALA A 184 -8.12 -9.49 -3.07
C ALA A 184 -9.22 -10.53 -2.79
N ALA A 185 -9.26 -11.07 -1.58
CA ALA A 185 -10.26 -12.02 -1.11
C ALA A 185 -11.62 -11.37 -0.80
N TYR A 186 -11.66 -10.05 -0.57
CA TYR A 186 -12.89 -9.35 -0.24
C TYR A 186 -13.97 -9.53 -1.31
N ARG A 187 -15.13 -10.02 -0.89
CA ARG A 187 -16.38 -10.02 -1.65
C ARG A 187 -17.48 -9.55 -0.71
N ARG A 188 -18.44 -8.76 -1.23
CA ARG A 188 -19.53 -8.19 -0.43
C ARG A 188 -20.33 -9.26 0.34
N ASP A 189 -20.50 -10.43 -0.25
CA ASP A 189 -21.26 -11.53 0.34
C ASP A 189 -20.38 -12.59 1.03
N ALA A 190 -19.06 -12.45 0.99
CA ALA A 190 -18.09 -13.41 1.54
C ALA A 190 -16.84 -12.71 2.10
N TRP A 191 -17.04 -11.82 3.08
CA TRP A 191 -16.00 -10.95 3.64
C TRP A 191 -15.21 -11.57 4.81
N ILE A 192 -15.64 -12.70 5.38
CA ILE A 192 -15.03 -13.28 6.59
C ILE A 192 -13.55 -13.61 6.37
N ALA A 193 -13.20 -14.18 5.22
CA ALA A 193 -11.80 -14.47 4.89
C ALA A 193 -10.96 -13.19 4.82
N SER A 194 -11.52 -12.10 4.28
CA SER A 194 -10.88 -10.78 4.28
C SER A 194 -10.63 -10.28 5.70
N VAL A 195 -11.63 -10.36 6.60
CA VAL A 195 -11.47 -9.98 8.01
C VAL A 195 -10.35 -10.77 8.69
N ALA A 196 -10.33 -12.09 8.52
CA ALA A 196 -9.30 -12.95 9.11
C ALA A 196 -7.89 -12.60 8.60
N LEU A 197 -7.75 -12.38 7.29
CA LEU A 197 -6.47 -12.02 6.67
C LEU A 197 -5.98 -10.63 7.11
N GLY A 198 -6.88 -9.65 7.21
CA GLY A 198 -6.58 -8.33 7.73
C GLY A 198 -6.15 -8.34 9.19
N PHE A 199 -6.82 -9.15 10.02
CA PHE A 199 -6.42 -9.37 11.41
C PHE A 199 -5.03 -10.03 11.50
N CYS A 200 -4.79 -11.09 10.72
CA CYS A 200 -3.48 -11.72 10.65
C CYS A 200 -2.38 -10.73 10.23
N ALA A 201 -2.64 -9.82 9.29
CA ALA A 201 -1.67 -8.80 8.90
C ALA A 201 -1.23 -7.94 10.10
N CYS A 202 -2.15 -7.61 11.00
CA CYS A 202 -1.86 -6.85 12.21
C CYS A 202 -1.04 -7.66 13.23
N LEU A 203 -1.18 -8.98 13.27
CA LEU A 203 -0.36 -9.85 14.13
C LEU A 203 1.11 -9.91 13.68
N PHE A 204 1.38 -9.76 12.37
CA PHE A 204 2.74 -9.62 11.86
C PHE A 204 3.28 -8.20 12.02
N ARG A 205 2.40 -7.19 11.97
CA ARG A 205 2.79 -5.79 11.98
C ARG A 205 1.68 -4.86 12.50
N GLU A 206 1.86 -4.25 13.67
CA GLU A 206 0.97 -3.23 14.26
C GLU A 206 0.63 -2.07 13.35
N ILE A 207 1.58 -1.60 12.54
CA ILE A 207 1.32 -0.50 11.62
C ILE A 207 0.36 -0.89 10.48
N ALA A 208 -0.04 -2.17 10.35
CA ALA A 208 -1.14 -2.58 9.49
C ALA A 208 -2.53 -2.26 10.07
N ALA A 209 -2.65 -1.98 11.37
CA ALA A 209 -3.93 -1.72 12.05
C ALA A 209 -4.83 -0.64 11.43
N PRO A 210 -4.31 0.45 10.82
CA PRO A 210 -5.15 1.41 10.10
C PRO A 210 -6.02 0.79 9.01
N TYR A 211 -5.59 -0.35 8.43
CA TYR A 211 -6.38 -1.10 7.47
C TYR A 211 -7.72 -1.59 8.07
N LEU A 212 -7.71 -2.09 9.30
CA LEU A 212 -8.94 -2.55 9.96
C LEU A 212 -9.96 -1.41 10.11
N LEU A 213 -9.47 -0.21 10.45
CA LEU A 213 -10.31 0.98 10.53
C LEU A 213 -10.88 1.37 9.16
N VAL A 214 -10.06 1.36 8.10
CA VAL A 214 -10.52 1.63 6.73
C VAL A 214 -11.65 0.67 6.33
N MET A 215 -11.47 -0.63 6.59
CA MET A 215 -12.47 -1.63 6.22
C MET A 215 -13.74 -1.55 7.08
N PHE A 216 -13.60 -1.25 8.37
CA PHE A 216 -14.73 -0.94 9.27
C PHE A 216 -15.55 0.25 8.74
N LEU A 217 -14.89 1.37 8.42
CA LEU A 217 -15.56 2.57 7.92
C LEU A 217 -16.21 2.32 6.56
N ALA A 218 -15.54 1.59 5.66
CA ALA A 218 -16.11 1.22 4.37
C ALA A 218 -17.38 0.37 4.53
N ALA A 219 -17.36 -0.63 5.42
CA ALA A 219 -18.53 -1.46 5.72
C ALA A 219 -19.68 -0.64 6.34
N ALA A 220 -19.36 0.32 7.21
CA ALA A 220 -20.35 1.23 7.80
C ALA A 220 -21.00 2.14 6.76
N VAL A 221 -20.21 2.73 5.85
CA VAL A 221 -20.70 3.54 4.72
C VAL A 221 -21.58 2.71 3.78
N GLU A 222 -21.20 1.47 3.52
CA GLU A 222 -21.98 0.51 2.73
C GLU A 222 -23.21 -0.05 3.48
N ARG A 223 -23.40 0.34 4.75
CA ARG A 223 -24.46 -0.10 5.67
C ARG A 223 -24.50 -1.62 5.86
N ASN A 224 -23.37 -2.29 5.70
CA ASN A 224 -23.22 -3.72 5.95
C ASN A 224 -22.86 -3.95 7.42
N TRP A 225 -23.85 -3.87 8.31
CA TRP A 225 -23.62 -3.90 9.75
C TRP A 225 -22.97 -5.19 10.27
N ARG A 226 -23.21 -6.33 9.60
CA ARG A 226 -22.57 -7.60 9.96
C ARG A 226 -21.07 -7.57 9.68
N GLU A 227 -20.68 -7.06 8.51
CA GLU A 227 -19.28 -6.87 8.15
C GLU A 227 -18.62 -5.83 9.05
N CYS A 228 -19.31 -4.70 9.29
CA CYS A 228 -18.86 -3.63 10.18
C CYS A 228 -18.55 -4.16 11.59
N ALA A 229 -19.46 -4.96 12.17
CA ALA A 229 -19.25 -5.60 13.46
C ALA A 229 -18.03 -6.55 13.45
N ALA A 230 -17.81 -7.30 12.38
CA ALA A 230 -16.66 -8.20 12.29
C ALA A 230 -15.32 -7.46 12.21
N TRP A 231 -15.22 -6.37 11.43
CA TRP A 231 -14.03 -5.52 11.42
C TRP A 231 -13.78 -4.86 12.79
N PHE A 232 -14.84 -4.43 13.46
CA PHE A 232 -14.75 -3.91 14.83
C PHE A 232 -14.23 -4.96 15.82
N ILE A 233 -14.78 -6.18 15.78
CA ILE A 233 -14.32 -7.29 16.62
C ILE A 233 -12.85 -7.61 16.36
N ALA A 234 -12.44 -7.68 15.08
CA ALA A 234 -11.04 -7.89 14.72
C ALA A 234 -10.12 -6.80 15.28
N ALA A 235 -10.52 -5.53 15.18
CA ALA A 235 -9.78 -4.40 15.75
C ALA A 235 -9.71 -4.46 17.29
N ALA A 236 -10.83 -4.78 17.96
CA ALA A 236 -10.88 -4.92 19.42
C ALA A 236 -10.00 -6.07 19.92
N LEU A 237 -10.04 -7.23 19.24
CA LEU A 237 -9.17 -8.36 19.54
C LEU A 237 -7.69 -7.99 19.34
N PHE A 238 -7.37 -7.27 18.25
CA PHE A 238 -6.00 -6.82 18.02
C PHE A 238 -5.51 -5.87 19.12
N VAL A 239 -6.34 -4.92 19.55
CA VAL A 239 -6.03 -4.03 20.68
C VAL A 239 -5.78 -4.81 21.97
N ALA A 240 -6.60 -5.83 22.26
CA ALA A 240 -6.40 -6.69 23.42
C ALA A 240 -5.07 -7.47 23.36
N VAL A 241 -4.75 -8.07 22.21
CA VAL A 241 -3.46 -8.75 21.97
C VAL A 241 -2.29 -7.78 22.13
N MET A 242 -2.40 -6.58 21.57
CA MET A 242 -1.37 -5.55 21.66
C MET A 242 -1.19 -5.07 23.11
N ALA A 243 -2.27 -4.89 23.87
CA ALA A 243 -2.18 -4.51 25.27
C ALA A 243 -1.40 -5.55 26.09
N VAL A 244 -1.70 -6.85 25.90
CA VAL A 244 -0.95 -7.94 26.54
C VAL A 244 0.53 -7.91 26.10
N HIS A 245 0.78 -7.75 24.80
CA HIS A 245 2.13 -7.67 24.26
C HIS A 245 2.94 -6.53 24.91
N LEU A 246 2.37 -5.33 24.98
CA LEU A 246 3.03 -4.15 25.55
C LEU A 246 3.30 -4.30 27.05
N VAL A 247 2.41 -4.95 27.81
CA VAL A 247 2.64 -5.24 29.24
C VAL A 247 3.80 -6.22 29.43
N LEU A 248 3.92 -7.24 28.57
CA LEU A 248 5.01 -8.22 28.67
C LEU A 248 6.35 -7.61 28.21
N ALA A 249 6.32 -6.81 27.15
CA ALA A 249 7.47 -6.07 26.63
C ALA A 249 7.95 -4.99 27.60
N SER A 250 7.04 -4.26 28.28
CA SER A 250 7.44 -3.20 29.22
C SER A 250 8.21 -3.74 30.42
N ARG A 251 7.95 -4.99 30.83
CA ARG A 251 8.68 -5.68 31.90
C ARG A 251 10.12 -6.01 31.52
N GLN A 252 10.47 -5.93 30.23
CA GLN A 252 11.82 -6.21 29.81
C GLN A 252 12.75 -5.04 30.04
N HIS A 253 12.28 -3.80 30.10
CA HIS A 253 13.15 -2.62 30.23
C HIS A 253 13.96 -2.64 31.54
N LEU A 254 15.28 -2.37 31.44
CA LEU A 254 16.18 -2.24 32.58
C LEU A 254 16.75 -0.81 32.68
N PRO A 255 17.10 -0.34 33.90
CA PRO A 255 17.79 0.93 34.07
C PRO A 255 19.07 1.00 33.22
N GLY A 256 19.21 2.06 32.42
CA GLY A 256 20.35 2.27 31.53
C GLY A 256 20.16 1.74 30.11
N ASP A 257 19.07 1.02 29.81
CA ASP A 257 18.76 0.64 28.43
C ASP A 257 18.45 1.85 27.54
N GLY A 258 18.72 1.72 26.24
CA GLY A 258 18.44 2.76 25.25
C GLY A 258 16.95 3.06 25.09
N ILE A 259 16.63 4.32 24.81
CA ILE A 259 15.25 4.80 24.58
C ILE A 259 15.11 5.19 23.10
N SER A 260 14.13 4.59 22.42
CA SER A 260 13.78 4.91 21.04
C SER A 260 13.01 6.23 20.99
N PRO A 261 13.30 7.11 20.02
CA PRO A 261 12.44 8.26 19.75
C PRO A 261 11.06 7.80 19.26
N GLY A 262 10.05 8.62 19.54
CA GLY A 262 8.69 8.42 19.02
C GLY A 262 8.61 8.49 17.50
N TRP A 263 7.56 7.91 16.93
CA TRP A 263 7.33 7.86 15.49
C TRP A 263 6.72 9.13 14.89
N LEU A 264 6.07 9.97 15.71
CA LEU A 264 5.41 11.19 15.21
C LEU A 264 6.45 12.18 14.66
N ARG A 265 6.40 12.40 13.34
CA ARG A 265 7.32 13.24 12.58
C ARG A 265 6.63 13.74 11.31
N PHE A 266 6.52 15.04 11.17
CA PHE A 266 5.85 15.69 10.03
C PHE A 266 6.77 15.71 8.79
N GLY A 267 7.00 14.53 8.19
CA GLY A 267 7.79 14.37 6.97
C GLY A 267 7.10 14.85 5.69
N GLY A 268 5.77 14.97 5.73
CA GLY A 268 4.93 15.47 4.66
C GLY A 268 4.97 14.58 3.41
N TRP A 269 4.55 15.18 2.29
CA TRP A 269 4.57 14.53 0.98
C TRP A 269 5.94 13.95 0.58
N PRO A 270 7.08 14.64 0.79
CA PRO A 270 8.38 14.08 0.40
C PRO A 270 8.71 12.75 1.08
N PHE A 271 8.29 12.53 2.32
CA PHE A 271 8.50 11.25 3.01
C PHE A 271 7.61 10.13 2.48
N VAL A 272 6.37 10.45 2.04
CA VAL A 272 5.52 9.51 1.30
C VAL A 272 6.20 9.05 0.01
N ILE A 273 6.90 9.97 -0.68
CA ILE A 273 7.68 9.64 -1.88
C ILE A 273 8.88 8.74 -1.56
N THR A 274 9.59 8.98 -0.46
CA THR A 274 10.66 8.08 -0.01
C THR A 274 10.13 6.67 0.29
N MET A 275 8.96 6.54 0.90
CA MET A 275 8.31 5.25 1.15
C MET A 275 7.94 4.52 -0.15
N ALA A 276 7.47 5.25 -1.16
CA ALA A 276 7.13 4.69 -2.47
C ALA A 276 8.33 4.06 -3.19
N LEU A 277 9.57 4.42 -2.85
CA LEU A 277 10.79 3.78 -3.35
C LEU A 277 10.89 2.29 -2.97
N ARG A 278 10.08 1.81 -2.01
CA ARG A 278 9.92 0.38 -1.70
C ARG A 278 9.09 -0.40 -2.73
N ASN A 279 8.90 0.14 -3.92
CA ASN A 279 8.31 -0.53 -5.07
C ASN A 279 9.29 -0.43 -6.26
N LEU A 280 9.55 -1.55 -6.92
CA LEU A 280 10.56 -1.66 -7.99
C LEU A 280 10.33 -0.67 -9.14
N LEU A 281 9.07 -0.31 -9.42
CA LEU A 281 8.70 0.68 -10.44
C LEU A 281 9.27 2.07 -10.13
N PHE A 282 9.29 2.44 -8.85
CA PHE A 282 9.67 3.76 -8.39
C PHE A 282 11.12 3.85 -7.96
N THR A 283 11.73 2.73 -7.52
CA THR A 283 13.11 2.69 -7.01
C THR A 283 14.15 3.29 -7.96
N HIS A 284 13.92 3.20 -9.27
CA HIS A 284 14.86 3.65 -10.30
C HIS A 284 14.54 5.03 -10.89
N LEU A 285 13.45 5.67 -10.46
CA LEU A 285 13.06 6.98 -10.96
C LEU A 285 13.68 8.10 -10.10
N PRO A 286 13.98 9.27 -10.71
CA PRO A 286 14.26 10.46 -9.90
C PRO A 286 13.03 10.83 -9.05
N LEU A 287 13.23 11.48 -7.91
CA LEU A 287 12.16 11.75 -6.93
C LEU A 287 10.94 12.49 -7.52
N TRP A 288 11.16 13.42 -8.47
CA TRP A 288 10.06 14.08 -9.17
C TRP A 288 9.22 13.10 -10.00
N GLY A 289 9.86 12.10 -10.61
CA GLY A 289 9.21 11.05 -11.39
C GLY A 289 8.40 10.11 -10.49
N VAL A 290 8.95 9.78 -9.31
CA VAL A 290 8.21 9.03 -8.28
C VAL A 290 6.99 9.83 -7.81
N SER A 291 7.16 11.13 -7.52
CA SER A 291 6.05 11.98 -7.08
C SER A 291 4.93 12.07 -8.11
N LEU A 292 5.29 12.26 -9.38
CA LEU A 292 4.30 12.24 -10.47
C LEU A 292 3.61 10.88 -10.54
N GLY A 293 4.38 9.79 -10.51
CA GLY A 293 3.86 8.43 -10.56
C GLY A 293 2.89 8.11 -9.42
N VAL A 294 3.25 8.45 -8.18
CA VAL A 294 2.40 8.28 -6.99
C VAL A 294 1.13 9.14 -7.08
N SER A 295 1.25 10.38 -7.53
CA SER A 295 0.09 11.26 -7.76
C SER A 295 -0.87 10.67 -8.79
N LEU A 296 -0.33 10.11 -9.88
CA LEU A 296 -1.11 9.42 -10.90
C LEU A 296 -1.73 8.12 -10.38
N CYS A 297 -1.07 7.42 -9.45
CA CYS A 297 -1.67 6.26 -8.76
C CYS A 297 -2.94 6.67 -8.00
N PHE A 298 -2.86 7.74 -7.19
CA PHE A 298 -4.03 8.26 -6.49
C PHE A 298 -5.14 8.71 -7.44
N LEU A 299 -4.77 9.42 -8.51
CA LEU A 299 -5.71 9.87 -9.52
C LEU A 299 -6.44 8.69 -10.18
N GLY A 300 -5.70 7.67 -10.63
CA GLY A 300 -6.28 6.53 -11.30
C GLY A 300 -7.19 5.71 -10.40
N MET A 301 -6.81 5.47 -9.14
CA MET A 301 -7.69 4.82 -8.16
C MET A 301 -8.97 5.63 -7.92
N ALA A 302 -8.86 6.95 -7.76
CA ALA A 302 -10.02 7.84 -7.58
C ALA A 302 -10.94 7.87 -8.82
N GLY A 303 -10.38 7.66 -10.01
CA GLY A 303 -11.11 7.62 -11.27
C GLY A 303 -11.99 6.37 -11.45
N VAL A 304 -11.73 5.27 -10.74
CA VAL A 304 -12.49 4.02 -10.92
C VAL A 304 -13.77 4.02 -10.08
N HIS A 305 -14.92 3.83 -10.72
CA HIS A 305 -16.23 3.74 -10.05
C HIS A 305 -16.57 2.31 -9.62
N HIS A 306 -15.91 1.80 -8.57
CA HIS A 306 -16.21 0.49 -8.01
C HIS A 306 -15.95 0.41 -6.49
N PRO A 307 -16.81 -0.23 -5.68
CA PRO A 307 -16.64 -0.34 -4.22
C PRO A 307 -15.33 -1.01 -3.80
N TRP A 308 -14.94 -2.10 -4.47
CA TRP A 308 -13.67 -2.78 -4.19
C TRP A 308 -12.47 -1.84 -4.40
N MET A 309 -12.45 -1.08 -5.50
CA MET A 309 -11.37 -0.13 -5.76
C MET A 309 -11.39 1.05 -4.78
N ALA A 310 -12.57 1.47 -4.30
CA ALA A 310 -12.67 2.48 -3.26
C ALA A 310 -12.00 2.02 -1.94
N ARG A 311 -12.12 0.73 -1.57
CA ARG A 311 -11.44 0.15 -0.41
C ARG A 311 -9.93 0.06 -0.60
N VAL A 312 -9.47 -0.33 -1.80
CA VAL A 312 -8.04 -0.29 -2.16
C VAL A 312 -7.50 1.14 -2.07
N ALA A 313 -8.19 2.11 -2.68
CA ALA A 313 -7.82 3.53 -2.68
C ALA A 313 -7.77 4.11 -1.27
N ALA A 314 -8.79 3.83 -0.44
CA ALA A 314 -8.85 4.29 0.94
C ALA A 314 -7.72 3.69 1.79
N THR A 315 -7.35 2.42 1.55
CA THR A 315 -6.23 1.77 2.23
C THR A 315 -4.91 2.46 1.89
N VAL A 316 -4.61 2.61 0.58
CA VAL A 316 -3.36 3.24 0.13
C VAL A 316 -3.29 4.71 0.57
N MET A 317 -4.40 5.45 0.47
CA MET A 317 -4.48 6.85 0.92
C MET A 317 -4.27 6.97 2.42
N THR A 318 -4.86 6.09 3.23
CA THR A 318 -4.69 6.10 4.69
C THR A 318 -3.23 5.90 5.07
N PHE A 319 -2.54 4.93 4.45
CA PHE A 319 -1.10 4.76 4.69
C PHE A 319 -0.30 5.99 4.29
N ALA A 320 -0.57 6.59 3.12
CA ALA A 320 0.13 7.79 2.69
C ALA A 320 -0.10 8.98 3.64
N LEU A 321 -1.34 9.19 4.11
CA LEU A 321 -1.66 10.26 5.06
C LEU A 321 -1.00 10.04 6.43
N ILE A 322 -1.01 8.80 6.93
CA ILE A 322 -0.33 8.45 8.18
C ILE A 322 1.17 8.66 8.03
N PHE A 323 1.78 8.20 6.94
CA PHE A 323 3.22 8.34 6.76
C PHE A 323 3.64 9.80 6.51
N ALA A 324 2.76 10.66 5.99
CA ALA A 324 3.04 12.10 5.93
C ALA A 324 3.26 12.73 7.32
N VAL A 325 2.75 12.13 8.40
CA VAL A 325 2.87 12.64 9.78
C VAL A 325 3.60 11.70 10.74
N ALA A 326 3.91 10.48 10.31
CA ALA A 326 4.54 9.46 11.14
C ALA A 326 5.61 8.67 10.38
N GLY A 327 6.70 8.36 11.05
CA GLY A 327 7.85 7.65 10.51
C GLY A 327 9.08 8.54 10.40
N ARG A 328 10.24 7.90 10.40
CA ARG A 328 11.56 8.54 10.30
C ARG A 328 12.30 7.96 9.10
N GLN A 329 13.40 8.59 8.68
CA GLN A 329 14.19 8.05 7.55
C GLN A 329 14.58 6.59 7.73
N ALA A 330 14.95 6.20 8.95
CA ALA A 330 15.25 4.80 9.28
C ALA A 330 14.07 3.84 9.11
N THR A 331 12.84 4.32 8.97
CA THR A 331 11.61 3.50 8.81
C THR A 331 11.02 3.58 7.40
N TYR A 332 11.77 4.08 6.41
CA TYR A 332 11.29 4.15 5.01
C TYR A 332 10.85 2.78 4.43
N TYR A 333 11.26 1.68 5.06
CA TYR A 333 10.83 0.33 4.71
C TYR A 333 9.34 0.05 5.00
N TRP A 334 8.65 0.88 5.81
CA TRP A 334 7.20 0.74 6.04
C TRP A 334 6.37 0.85 4.75
N GLY A 335 6.91 1.47 3.71
CA GLY A 335 6.30 1.55 2.38
C GLY A 335 6.00 0.20 1.75
N ILE A 336 6.67 -0.87 2.19
CA ILE A 336 6.43 -2.25 1.73
C ILE A 336 4.97 -2.69 1.95
N LEU A 337 4.32 -2.22 3.03
CA LEU A 337 2.95 -2.64 3.40
C LEU A 337 1.91 -2.40 2.32
N TYR A 338 2.04 -1.30 1.58
CA TYR A 338 1.09 -0.92 0.53
C TYR A 338 1.73 -0.93 -0.87
N ALA A 339 3.00 -1.32 -0.97
CA ALA A 339 3.75 -1.37 -2.22
C ALA A 339 3.07 -2.21 -3.33
N PRO A 340 2.43 -3.36 -3.06
CA PRO A 340 1.72 -4.12 -4.10
C PRO A 340 0.45 -3.43 -4.63
N LEU A 341 -0.15 -2.55 -3.82
CA LEU A 341 -1.43 -1.91 -4.12
C LEU A 341 -1.28 -0.54 -4.78
N LEU A 342 -0.24 0.22 -4.40
CA LEU A 342 0.03 1.55 -4.92
C LEU A 342 0.03 1.63 -6.46
N PRO A 343 0.81 0.81 -7.20
CA PRO A 343 0.96 0.97 -8.65
C PRO A 343 -0.28 0.53 -9.43
N LEU A 344 -1.27 -0.12 -8.80
CA LEU A 344 -2.54 -0.47 -9.45
C LEU A 344 -3.22 0.77 -10.01
N GLY A 345 -3.18 1.88 -9.26
CA GLY A 345 -3.75 3.15 -9.68
C GLY A 345 -3.15 3.69 -10.97
N LEU A 346 -1.86 3.47 -11.21
CA LEU A 346 -1.19 3.99 -12.40
C LEU A 346 -1.79 3.40 -13.68
N ALA A 347 -2.19 2.13 -13.65
CA ALA A 347 -2.86 1.48 -14.77
C ALA A 347 -4.23 2.08 -15.08
N PHE A 348 -4.89 2.74 -14.11
CA PHE A 348 -6.18 3.42 -14.27
C PHE A 348 -6.05 4.95 -14.44
N ALA A 349 -4.84 5.50 -14.34
CA ALA A 349 -4.61 6.93 -14.47
C ALA A 349 -4.94 7.50 -15.87
N PRO A 350 -4.68 6.80 -17.01
CA PRO A 350 -4.91 7.37 -18.34
C PRO A 350 -6.34 7.89 -18.59
N PRO A 351 -7.43 7.13 -18.37
CA PRO A 351 -8.79 7.66 -18.56
C PRO A 351 -9.11 8.83 -17.61
N ALA A 352 -8.67 8.76 -16.36
CA ALA A 352 -8.88 9.82 -15.37
C ALA A 352 -8.19 11.13 -15.78
N LEU A 353 -6.92 11.04 -16.20
CA LEU A 353 -6.15 12.19 -16.66
C LEU A 353 -6.75 12.79 -17.93
N PHE A 354 -7.17 11.94 -18.88
CA PHE A 354 -7.82 12.37 -20.11
C PHE A 354 -9.08 13.21 -19.84
N ASP A 355 -9.97 12.71 -18.98
CA ASP A 355 -11.20 13.42 -18.64
C ASP A 355 -10.95 14.75 -17.91
N LEU A 356 -9.99 14.79 -16.98
CA LEU A 356 -9.63 16.03 -16.30
C LEU A 356 -9.00 17.05 -17.25
N VAL A 357 -8.08 16.65 -18.14
CA VAL A 357 -7.48 17.57 -19.12
C VAL A 357 -8.56 18.10 -20.08
N ARG A 358 -9.47 17.24 -20.53
CA ARG A 358 -10.61 17.63 -21.38
C ARG A 358 -11.50 18.66 -20.68
N ALA A 359 -11.89 18.41 -19.44
CA ALA A 359 -12.71 19.30 -18.63
C ALA A 359 -12.00 20.64 -18.32
N ALA A 360 -10.71 20.62 -17.98
CA ALA A 360 -9.93 21.83 -17.69
C ALA A 360 -9.80 22.78 -18.90
N LEU A 361 -9.78 22.20 -20.11
CA LEU A 361 -9.78 22.90 -21.39
C LEU A 361 -11.18 23.36 -21.84
N GLY A 362 -12.25 23.03 -21.10
CA GLY A 362 -13.62 23.42 -21.44
C GLY A 362 -14.19 22.72 -22.67
N ARG A 363 -13.72 21.51 -22.99
CA ARG A 363 -14.21 20.74 -24.14
C ARG A 363 -15.48 19.94 -23.76
N PRO A 364 -16.51 19.92 -24.63
CA PRO A 364 -17.79 19.29 -24.31
C PRO A 364 -17.70 17.79 -24.03
N GLY A 365 -18.67 17.29 -23.26
CA GLY A 365 -18.93 15.87 -22.97
C GLY A 365 -19.03 15.01 -24.23
N PRO A 366 -18.58 13.73 -24.25
CA PRO A 366 -19.03 12.79 -25.27
C PRO A 366 -20.56 12.58 -25.27
N ALA A 367 -21.27 12.99 -24.21
CA ALA A 367 -22.73 13.04 -24.15
C ALA A 367 -23.32 14.33 -24.79
N GLU A 368 -22.55 15.41 -24.90
CA GLU A 368 -22.96 16.68 -25.52
C GLU A 368 -22.66 16.72 -27.03
N LEU A 369 -21.79 15.82 -27.49
CA LEU A 369 -21.68 15.48 -28.91
C LEU A 369 -22.93 14.64 -29.26
N GLY A 370 -24.05 15.31 -29.56
CA GLY A 370 -25.24 14.65 -30.09
C GLY A 370 -24.93 13.75 -31.29
N PRO A 371 -25.88 12.90 -31.74
CA PRO A 371 -25.66 12.05 -32.91
C PRO A 371 -25.13 12.92 -34.05
N VAL A 372 -23.99 12.54 -34.61
CA VAL A 372 -23.45 13.17 -35.82
C VAL A 372 -24.53 12.96 -36.87
N VAL A 373 -25.33 13.99 -37.12
CA VAL A 373 -26.24 14.02 -38.26
C VAL A 373 -25.33 14.09 -39.48
N THR A 374 -25.00 12.92 -40.02
CA THR A 374 -24.40 12.82 -41.34
C THR A 374 -25.48 13.26 -42.32
N ASN A 375 -25.49 14.55 -42.67
CA ASN A 375 -26.19 15.05 -43.84
C ASN A 375 -25.50 14.48 -45.09
N ALA A 376 -25.68 13.19 -45.34
CA ALA A 376 -25.46 12.63 -46.65
C ALA A 376 -26.73 12.91 -47.45
N PRO A 377 -26.68 13.71 -48.54
CA PRO A 377 -27.82 13.85 -49.42
C PRO A 377 -28.18 12.47 -49.99
N SER A 378 -29.44 12.07 -49.81
CA SER A 378 -30.02 10.90 -50.46
C SER A 378 -29.88 11.06 -51.98
N PRO A 379 -29.35 10.06 -52.72
CA PRO A 379 -29.38 10.11 -54.16
C PRO A 379 -30.85 10.02 -54.60
N GLU A 380 -31.33 11.08 -55.27
CA GLU A 380 -32.63 11.08 -55.93
C GLU A 380 -32.67 9.90 -56.92
N ILE A 381 -33.72 9.10 -56.78
CA ILE A 381 -34.07 8.04 -57.72
C ILE A 381 -34.72 8.73 -58.91
N GLY A 382 -34.03 8.74 -60.05
CA GLY A 382 -34.59 9.03 -61.37
C GLY A 382 -35.00 7.75 -62.08
#